data_AF-A0A2S5CYV1-F1
#
_entry.id   AF-A0A2S5CYV1-F1
#
_cell.length_a   1.000
_cell.length_b   1.000
_cell.length_c   1.000
_cell.angle_alpha   90.00
_cell.angle_beta   90.00
_cell.angle_gamma   90.00
#
_symmetry.space_group_name_H-M   'P 1'
#
loop_
_entity.id
_entity.type
_entity.pdbx_description
1 polymer ?
#
loop_
_entity_poly.entity_id
_entity_poly.type
_entity_poly.pdbx_seq_one_letter_code
_entity_poly.pdbx_strand_id
1 'polypeptide(L)'
;MKTVKKVLCQNTIKNQLRRGHIVIIFIISLCIFIPTIFIEYQQTINQQKVEMTHYLDAQTYFFESWLMERSKDIHTMTNLGFVKGYQHKESQAYFQEFKKQSVFTDLVFVNKEGIVQFDTVTEYQQNGVGIDVSNREYFQVAKKTKQQYITDVLISKVTEQPIIAFASPILDEQQQFNGVVFGTVNFNTIDQLLNESRVGFQGHAYIVNRDGTLLTEFDTNKKKKDANGQNIILKNEMIDKRIFMMAQTDALKSSLNTYKDAKGQWVLAKNKPINQGKWYIISEVNLMEAYSPLFKRFGLLAVCILLGTFFTIKVMLLITKKIEEPIEQLLEGVAKVEQGNYDYKINEKQLAPYAKEFQELCSSFNEMSTKVKEDTILLKELSVTCQLTKLYNRRYLIEQGEQVFQGCKNEDNHCSCIAIDIDFFKKVNDHYGHLIGDEVLKHVATIIKESVRRKDITTRYGGEEFVILCPSTSLESAVKIAERIRKNVEQHPFHVGEQFIHMTVSVGIAEYANEADISTFYELIDKADQALYIAKESGRNMLRIYNGENNFASVNK
;
A
#
# COMPACT_ATOMS: atom_id res chain seq x y z
N MET A 1 -19.96 -3.33 6.25
CA MET A 1 -19.92 -1.88 5.93
C MET A 1 -19.98 -0.93 7.14
N LYS A 2 -20.80 -1.17 8.18
CA LYS A 2 -20.90 -0.25 9.35
C LYS A 2 -19.61 -0.17 10.21
N THR A 3 -18.87 -1.27 10.36
CA THR A 3 -17.61 -1.32 11.13
C THR A 3 -16.47 -0.58 10.44
N VAL A 4 -16.39 -0.69 9.11
CA VAL A 4 -15.40 0.02 8.27
C VAL A 4 -15.62 1.54 8.33
N LYS A 5 -16.88 1.99 8.36
CA LYS A 5 -17.24 3.41 8.49
C LYS A 5 -16.86 4.01 9.85
N LYS A 6 -16.98 3.25 10.95
CA LYS A 6 -16.65 3.71 12.31
C LYS A 6 -15.13 3.86 12.54
N VAL A 7 -14.33 2.97 11.94
CA VAL A 7 -12.85 3.06 11.98
C VAL A 7 -12.34 4.20 11.09
N LEU A 8 -13.00 4.46 9.97
CA LEU A 8 -12.62 5.55 9.06
C LEU A 8 -13.04 6.94 9.60
N CYS A 9 -14.09 7.07 10.40
CA CYS A 9 -14.64 8.38 10.81
C CYS A 9 -14.01 9.04 12.06
N GLN A 10 -13.05 8.42 12.75
CA GLN A 10 -12.31 9.13 13.80
C GLN A 10 -11.23 10.00 13.16
N ASN A 11 -11.27 11.31 13.43
CA ASN A 11 -10.36 12.31 12.87
C ASN A 11 -9.00 12.30 13.61
N THR A 12 -8.35 11.14 13.64
CA THR A 12 -7.03 10.93 14.25
C THR A 12 -5.95 11.00 13.17
N ILE A 13 -4.76 11.47 13.54
CA ILE A 13 -3.58 11.52 12.65
C ILE A 13 -3.33 10.15 12.00
N LYS A 14 -3.49 9.07 12.77
CA LYS A 14 -3.40 7.68 12.32
C LYS A 14 -4.32 7.35 11.14
N ASN A 15 -5.59 7.72 11.24
CA ASN A 15 -6.58 7.41 10.21
C ASN A 15 -6.38 8.28 8.96
N GLN A 16 -5.97 9.54 9.14
CA GLN A 16 -5.65 10.43 8.02
C GLN A 16 -4.44 9.91 7.23
N LEU A 17 -3.35 9.52 7.91
CA LEU A 17 -2.17 8.93 7.27
C LEU A 17 -2.50 7.63 6.54
N ARG A 18 -3.27 6.72 7.16
CA ARG A 18 -3.71 5.47 6.50
C ARG A 18 -4.54 5.71 5.25
N ARG A 19 -5.51 6.62 5.32
CA ARG A 19 -6.36 6.98 4.18
C ARG A 19 -5.54 7.59 3.04
N GLY A 20 -4.70 8.59 3.35
CA GLY A 20 -3.84 9.23 2.36
C GLY A 20 -2.92 8.23 1.66
N HIS A 21 -2.32 7.31 2.42
CA HIS A 21 -1.44 6.31 1.86
C HIS A 21 -2.16 5.29 0.95
N ILE A 22 -3.35 4.81 1.34
CA ILE A 22 -4.15 3.92 0.49
C ILE A 22 -4.48 4.61 -0.84
N VAL A 23 -4.85 5.90 -0.80
CA VAL A 23 -5.12 6.68 -2.01
C VAL A 23 -3.86 6.85 -2.86
N ILE A 24 -2.71 7.16 -2.26
CA ILE A 24 -1.43 7.30 -2.98
C ILE A 24 -1.02 5.98 -3.64
N ILE A 25 -1.07 4.85 -2.91
CA ILE A 25 -0.79 3.53 -3.50
C ILE A 25 -1.73 3.26 -4.67
N PHE A 26 -3.01 3.52 -4.50
CA PHE A 26 -4.00 3.27 -5.54
C PHE A 26 -3.71 4.07 -6.80
N ILE A 27 -3.40 5.37 -6.65
CA ILE A 27 -3.05 6.26 -7.76
C ILE A 27 -1.75 5.79 -8.44
N ILE A 28 -0.69 5.51 -7.68
CA ILE A 28 0.59 5.03 -8.24
C ILE A 28 0.39 3.71 -8.98
N SER A 29 -0.35 2.77 -8.38
CA SER A 29 -0.63 1.47 -9.00
C SER A 29 -1.40 1.64 -10.30
N LEU A 30 -2.40 2.54 -10.34
CA LEU A 30 -3.17 2.84 -11.55
C LEU A 30 -2.31 3.48 -12.64
N CYS A 31 -1.45 4.42 -12.27
CA CYS A 31 -0.52 5.11 -13.18
C CYS A 31 0.54 4.18 -13.77
N ILE A 32 0.92 3.10 -13.08
CA ILE A 32 1.83 2.09 -13.63
C ILE A 32 1.05 1.06 -14.45
N PHE A 33 -0.07 0.57 -13.92
CA PHE A 33 -0.81 -0.55 -14.51
C PHE A 33 -1.43 -0.22 -15.87
N ILE A 34 -2.14 0.91 -16.00
CA ILE A 34 -2.85 1.25 -17.24
C ILE A 34 -1.89 1.43 -18.43
N PRO A 35 -0.82 2.25 -18.32
CA PRO A 35 0.11 2.43 -19.43
C PRO A 35 0.86 1.14 -19.78
N THR A 36 1.30 0.36 -18.79
CA THR A 36 2.00 -0.89 -19.05
C THR A 36 1.11 -1.89 -19.79
N ILE A 37 -0.16 -2.04 -19.39
CA ILE A 37 -1.13 -2.88 -20.11
C ILE A 37 -1.29 -2.41 -21.55
N PHE A 38 -1.46 -1.09 -21.74
CA PHE A 38 -1.64 -0.53 -23.07
C PHE A 38 -0.43 -0.78 -23.97
N ILE A 39 0.78 -0.57 -23.44
CA ILE A 39 2.05 -0.81 -24.17
C ILE A 39 2.20 -2.28 -24.53
N GLU A 40 2.04 -3.19 -23.56
CA GLU A 40 2.19 -4.64 -23.78
C GLU A 40 1.14 -5.17 -24.77
N TYR A 41 -0.09 -4.66 -24.69
CA TYR A 41 -1.14 -4.99 -25.65
C TYR A 41 -0.78 -4.57 -27.08
N GLN A 42 -0.33 -3.32 -27.26
CA GLN A 42 0.08 -2.80 -28.57
C GLN A 42 1.29 -3.57 -29.12
N GLN A 43 2.29 -3.84 -28.27
CA GLN A 43 3.48 -4.60 -28.66
C GLN A 43 3.13 -6.02 -29.08
N THR A 44 2.31 -6.72 -28.29
CA THR A 44 1.90 -8.10 -28.59
C THR A 44 1.14 -8.17 -29.92
N ILE A 45 0.19 -7.27 -30.14
CA ILE A 45 -0.58 -7.21 -31.40
C ILE A 45 0.31 -6.93 -32.60
N ASN A 46 1.24 -5.98 -32.48
CA ASN A 46 2.16 -5.65 -33.56
C ASN A 46 3.12 -6.81 -33.85
N GLN A 47 3.63 -7.48 -32.81
CA GLN A 47 4.47 -8.66 -32.98
C GLN A 47 3.72 -9.79 -33.68
N GLN A 48 2.51 -10.13 -33.23
CA GLN A 48 1.66 -11.14 -33.88
C GLN A 48 1.39 -10.76 -35.34
N LYS A 49 1.11 -9.48 -35.62
CA LYS A 49 0.93 -8.98 -36.99
C LYS A 49 2.15 -9.22 -37.86
N VAL A 50 3.34 -8.93 -37.37
CA VAL A 50 4.60 -9.07 -38.11
C VAL A 50 4.92 -10.55 -38.35
N GLU A 51 4.82 -11.38 -37.31
CA GLU A 51 5.06 -12.83 -37.40
C GLU A 51 4.10 -13.50 -38.40
N MET A 52 2.79 -13.19 -38.33
CA MET A 52 1.82 -13.70 -39.29
C MET A 52 2.10 -13.28 -40.73
N THR A 53 2.57 -12.03 -40.95
CA THR A 53 2.94 -11.56 -42.30
C THR A 53 4.14 -12.32 -42.82
N HIS A 54 5.22 -12.43 -42.04
CA HIS A 54 6.41 -13.14 -42.47
C HIS A 54 6.14 -14.62 -42.75
N TYR A 55 5.35 -15.27 -41.90
CA TYR A 55 4.92 -16.64 -42.13
C TYR A 55 4.12 -16.78 -43.43
N LEU A 56 3.13 -15.92 -43.64
CA LEU A 56 2.31 -15.95 -44.85
C LEU A 56 3.11 -15.65 -46.12
N ASP A 57 4.06 -14.71 -46.05
CA ASP A 57 4.96 -14.38 -47.15
C ASP A 57 5.89 -15.55 -47.49
N ALA A 58 6.47 -16.20 -46.49
CA ALA A 58 7.31 -17.39 -46.69
C ALA A 58 6.52 -18.55 -47.30
N GLN A 59 5.32 -18.82 -46.79
CA GLN A 59 4.43 -19.85 -47.33
C GLN A 59 4.00 -19.56 -48.77
N THR A 60 3.64 -18.32 -49.05
CA THR A 60 3.29 -17.88 -50.42
C THR A 60 4.47 -18.07 -51.36
N TYR A 61 5.66 -17.61 -50.95
CA TYR A 61 6.87 -17.74 -51.75
C TYR A 61 7.21 -19.20 -52.05
N PHE A 62 7.15 -20.07 -51.03
CA PHE A 62 7.40 -21.50 -51.18
C PHE A 62 6.40 -22.13 -52.15
N PHE A 63 5.11 -21.87 -51.98
CA PHE A 63 4.07 -22.43 -52.83
C PHE A 63 4.15 -21.94 -54.28
N GLU A 64 4.36 -20.64 -54.51
CA GLU A 64 4.53 -20.10 -55.86
C GLU A 64 5.80 -20.62 -56.54
N SER A 65 6.90 -20.76 -55.79
CA SER A 65 8.13 -21.36 -56.30
C SER A 65 7.90 -22.81 -56.70
N TRP A 66 7.19 -23.59 -55.86
CA TRP A 66 6.84 -24.97 -56.16
C TRP A 66 5.94 -25.08 -57.41
N LEU A 67 4.92 -24.23 -57.55
CA LEU A 67 4.08 -24.19 -58.75
C LEU A 67 4.91 -23.92 -60.02
N MET A 68 5.84 -22.97 -59.93
CA MET A 68 6.72 -22.61 -61.04
C MET A 68 7.70 -23.73 -61.40
N GLU A 69 8.24 -24.43 -60.40
CA GLU A 69 9.12 -25.59 -60.60
C GLU A 69 8.39 -26.73 -61.30
N ARG A 70 7.17 -27.07 -60.85
CA ARG A 70 6.34 -28.11 -61.50
C ARG A 70 5.94 -27.73 -62.93
N SER A 71 5.63 -26.45 -63.17
CA SER A 71 5.39 -25.95 -64.54
C SER A 71 6.62 -26.10 -65.42
N LYS A 72 7.81 -25.84 -64.87
CA LYS A 72 9.08 -25.99 -65.58
C LYS A 72 9.42 -27.45 -65.87
N ASP A 73 9.10 -28.37 -64.98
CA ASP A 73 9.29 -29.82 -65.20
C ASP A 73 8.51 -30.29 -66.43
N ILE A 74 7.22 -29.95 -66.52
CA ILE A 74 6.38 -30.30 -67.68
C ILE A 74 6.89 -29.63 -68.96
N HIS A 75 7.35 -28.38 -68.88
CA HIS A 75 7.93 -27.71 -70.04
C HIS A 75 9.25 -28.31 -70.50
N THR A 76 10.07 -28.79 -69.57
CA THR A 76 11.32 -29.48 -69.91
C THR A 76 10.99 -30.79 -70.62
N MET A 77 9.97 -31.50 -70.13
CA MET A 77 9.44 -32.72 -70.73
C MET A 77 8.93 -32.51 -72.16
N THR A 78 8.18 -31.43 -72.44
CA THR A 78 7.71 -31.13 -73.82
C THR A 78 8.83 -30.82 -74.81
N ASN A 79 10.01 -30.44 -74.31
CA ASN A 79 11.15 -30.08 -75.15
C ASN A 79 12.08 -31.27 -75.45
N LEU A 80 11.85 -32.44 -74.86
CA LEU A 80 12.61 -33.65 -75.17
C LEU A 80 12.35 -34.11 -76.61
N GLY A 81 13.42 -34.55 -77.30
CA GLY A 81 13.37 -34.88 -78.72
C GLY A 81 12.32 -35.97 -79.06
N PHE A 82 12.21 -37.00 -78.21
CA PHE A 82 11.23 -38.08 -78.40
C PHE A 82 9.78 -37.64 -78.14
N VAL A 83 9.55 -36.61 -77.32
CA VAL A 83 8.21 -36.03 -77.07
C VAL A 83 7.79 -35.16 -78.25
N LYS A 84 8.68 -34.30 -78.76
CA LYS A 84 8.44 -33.50 -79.97
C LYS A 84 8.30 -34.36 -81.23
N GLY A 85 9.09 -35.43 -81.31
CA GLY A 85 9.09 -36.39 -82.40
C GLY A 85 7.93 -37.39 -82.37
N TYR A 86 6.96 -37.25 -81.45
CA TYR A 86 5.79 -38.12 -81.35
C TYR A 86 6.15 -39.62 -81.17
N GLN A 87 7.30 -39.91 -80.54
CA GLN A 87 7.71 -41.28 -80.23
C GLN A 87 6.97 -41.74 -78.98
N HIS A 88 5.71 -42.16 -79.16
CA HIS A 88 4.77 -42.42 -78.05
C HIS A 88 5.29 -43.48 -77.07
N LYS A 89 5.90 -44.58 -77.54
CA LYS A 89 6.41 -45.64 -76.67
C LYS A 89 7.55 -45.16 -75.76
N GLU A 90 8.46 -44.37 -76.29
CA GLU A 90 9.60 -43.82 -75.54
C GLU A 90 9.13 -42.72 -74.56
N SER A 91 8.20 -41.87 -75.03
CA SER A 91 7.57 -40.83 -74.20
C SER A 91 6.80 -41.45 -73.03
N GLN A 92 6.02 -42.50 -73.28
CA GLN A 92 5.27 -43.21 -72.24
C GLN A 92 6.19 -43.85 -71.20
N ALA A 93 7.28 -44.51 -71.64
CA ALA A 93 8.26 -45.10 -70.73
C ALA A 93 8.93 -44.04 -69.84
N TYR A 94 9.32 -42.89 -70.42
CA TYR A 94 9.88 -41.77 -69.67
C TYR A 94 8.89 -41.19 -68.66
N PHE A 95 7.63 -40.98 -69.05
CA PHE A 95 6.61 -40.40 -68.18
C PHE A 95 6.34 -41.31 -66.99
N GLN A 96 6.28 -42.63 -67.21
CA GLN A 96 6.10 -43.62 -66.15
C GLN A 96 7.26 -43.60 -65.14
N GLU A 97 8.51 -43.49 -65.61
CA GLU A 97 9.66 -43.43 -64.70
C GLU A 97 9.74 -42.09 -63.95
N PHE A 98 9.50 -40.98 -64.65
CA PHE A 98 9.47 -39.65 -64.04
C PHE A 98 8.37 -39.53 -62.98
N LYS A 99 7.19 -40.11 -63.22
CA LYS A 99 6.09 -40.15 -62.23
C LYS A 99 6.52 -40.81 -60.92
N LYS A 100 7.27 -41.91 -60.96
CA LYS A 100 7.72 -42.61 -59.73
C LYS A 100 8.58 -41.74 -58.82
N GLN A 101 9.28 -40.75 -59.39
CA GLN A 101 10.20 -39.86 -58.68
C GLN A 101 9.65 -38.44 -58.50
N SER A 102 8.40 -38.20 -58.90
CA SER A 102 7.79 -36.86 -58.85
C SER A 102 6.46 -36.86 -58.09
N VAL A 103 5.95 -35.66 -57.84
CA VAL A 103 4.69 -35.43 -57.12
C VAL A 103 3.46 -35.49 -58.04
N PHE A 104 3.66 -35.73 -59.35
CA PHE A 104 2.57 -35.80 -60.31
C PHE A 104 1.77 -37.10 -60.14
N THR A 105 0.46 -36.95 -60.03
CA THR A 105 -0.49 -38.07 -59.96
C THR A 105 -0.71 -38.72 -61.32
N ASP A 106 -0.69 -37.92 -62.38
CA ASP A 106 -0.78 -38.36 -63.76
C ASP A 106 0.04 -37.43 -64.68
N LEU A 107 0.54 -37.98 -65.78
CA LEU A 107 1.23 -37.28 -66.84
C LEU A 107 0.63 -37.75 -68.16
N VAL A 108 0.16 -36.80 -68.97
CA VAL A 108 -0.70 -37.09 -70.11
C VAL A 108 -0.15 -36.41 -71.36
N PHE A 109 -0.12 -37.16 -72.46
CA PHE A 109 0.22 -36.63 -73.78
C PHE A 109 -1.04 -36.49 -74.63
N VAL A 110 -1.24 -35.31 -75.21
CA VAL A 110 -2.41 -34.96 -76.03
C VAL A 110 -1.95 -34.48 -77.40
N ASN A 111 -2.55 -35.01 -78.46
CA ASN A 111 -2.27 -34.56 -79.83
C ASN A 111 -2.89 -33.17 -80.13
N LYS A 112 -2.65 -32.64 -81.33
CA LYS A 112 -3.14 -31.33 -81.77
C LYS A 112 -4.68 -31.23 -81.89
N GLU A 113 -5.36 -32.37 -82.03
CA GLU A 113 -6.82 -32.47 -82.05
C GLU A 113 -7.46 -32.44 -80.65
N GLY A 114 -6.67 -32.63 -79.59
CA GLY A 114 -7.18 -32.67 -78.21
C GLY A 114 -7.53 -34.08 -77.73
N ILE A 115 -7.04 -35.12 -78.41
CA ILE A 115 -7.24 -36.52 -78.03
C ILE A 115 -6.02 -37.03 -77.26
N VAL A 116 -6.26 -37.56 -76.07
CA VAL A 116 -5.23 -38.21 -75.24
C VAL A 116 -4.64 -39.41 -75.99
N GLN A 117 -3.32 -39.45 -76.16
CA GLN A 117 -2.61 -40.54 -76.83
C GLN A 117 -2.13 -41.61 -75.85
N PHE A 118 -1.69 -41.18 -74.67
CA PHE A 118 -1.36 -42.05 -73.54
C PHE A 118 -1.32 -41.22 -72.25
N ASP A 119 -1.45 -41.91 -71.12
CA ASP A 119 -1.24 -41.37 -69.78
C ASP A 119 -0.51 -42.37 -68.88
N THR A 120 -0.27 -42.00 -67.62
CA THR A 120 0.51 -42.82 -66.67
C THR A 120 -0.33 -43.54 -65.63
N VAL A 121 -1.65 -43.37 -65.63
CA VAL A 121 -2.59 -43.95 -64.65
C VAL A 121 -3.38 -45.09 -65.27
N THR A 122 -3.93 -44.89 -66.45
CA THR A 122 -4.59 -45.93 -67.24
C THR A 122 -3.54 -46.64 -68.07
N GLU A 123 -3.34 -47.94 -67.82
CA GLU A 123 -2.73 -48.80 -68.83
C GLU A 123 -3.66 -48.76 -70.04
N TYR A 124 -3.30 -47.98 -71.05
CA TYR A 124 -4.08 -47.75 -72.26
C TYR A 124 -4.62 -49.08 -72.81
N GLN A 125 -5.89 -49.39 -72.53
CA GLN A 125 -6.53 -50.61 -73.04
C GLN A 125 -6.76 -50.45 -74.54
N GLN A 126 -6.56 -51.55 -75.27
CA GLN A 126 -6.48 -51.71 -76.72
C GLN A 126 -7.72 -51.26 -77.55
N ASN A 127 -8.66 -50.46 -77.00
CA ASN A 127 -9.90 -50.06 -77.68
C ASN A 127 -9.87 -48.69 -78.39
N GLY A 128 -8.68 -48.09 -78.56
CA GLY A 128 -8.43 -47.13 -79.65
C GLY A 128 -9.13 -45.76 -79.63
N VAL A 129 -9.93 -45.41 -78.61
CA VAL A 129 -10.55 -44.09 -78.51
C VAL A 129 -10.00 -43.34 -77.30
N GLY A 130 -9.10 -42.38 -77.57
CA GLY A 130 -8.56 -41.50 -76.53
C GLY A 130 -9.62 -40.55 -75.98
N ILE A 131 -9.49 -40.16 -74.70
CA ILE A 131 -10.40 -39.20 -74.07
C ILE A 131 -10.24 -37.84 -74.76
N ASP A 132 -11.35 -37.28 -75.22
CA ASP A 132 -11.37 -35.92 -75.76
C ASP A 132 -11.24 -34.89 -74.63
N VAL A 133 -10.14 -34.15 -74.65
CA VAL A 133 -9.84 -33.04 -73.74
C VAL A 133 -9.75 -31.69 -74.48
N SER A 134 -10.18 -31.65 -75.74
CA SER A 134 -10.19 -30.43 -76.55
C SER A 134 -10.96 -29.30 -75.87
N ASN A 135 -12.06 -29.59 -75.18
CA ASN A 135 -12.88 -28.61 -74.47
C ASN A 135 -12.31 -28.16 -73.10
N ARG A 136 -11.14 -28.67 -72.70
CA ARG A 136 -10.57 -28.37 -71.38
C ARG A 136 -9.76 -27.09 -71.40
N GLU A 137 -9.82 -26.38 -70.28
CA GLU A 137 -9.18 -25.08 -70.09
C GLU A 137 -7.68 -25.12 -70.41
N TYR A 138 -6.94 -26.09 -69.86
CA TYR A 138 -5.50 -26.23 -70.12
C TYR A 138 -5.18 -26.38 -71.60
N PHE A 139 -6.00 -27.13 -72.35
CA PHE A 139 -5.77 -27.39 -73.76
C PHE A 139 -6.05 -26.13 -74.59
N GLN A 140 -7.19 -25.49 -74.35
CA GLN A 140 -7.60 -24.27 -75.05
C GLN A 140 -6.63 -23.12 -74.80
N VAL A 141 -6.20 -22.94 -73.55
CA VAL A 141 -5.24 -21.90 -73.19
C VAL A 141 -3.89 -22.21 -73.81
N ALA A 142 -3.34 -23.41 -73.65
CA ALA A 142 -2.05 -23.77 -74.25
C ALA A 142 -2.04 -23.65 -75.79
N LYS A 143 -3.14 -24.02 -76.45
CA LYS A 143 -3.31 -23.87 -77.90
C LYS A 143 -3.33 -22.41 -78.34
N LYS A 144 -4.01 -21.54 -77.58
CA LYS A 144 -4.15 -20.11 -77.90
C LYS A 144 -2.91 -19.30 -77.56
N THR A 145 -2.35 -19.49 -76.37
CA THR A 145 -1.25 -18.67 -75.85
C THR A 145 0.12 -19.21 -76.27
N LYS A 146 0.23 -20.51 -76.61
CA LYS A 146 1.48 -21.21 -76.85
C LYS A 146 2.47 -21.10 -75.66
N GLN A 147 1.95 -20.87 -74.46
CA GLN A 147 2.73 -20.74 -73.23
C GLN A 147 2.32 -21.80 -72.21
N GLN A 148 3.20 -22.02 -71.21
CA GLN A 148 2.88 -22.84 -70.05
C GLN A 148 1.65 -22.28 -69.32
N TYR A 149 0.83 -23.17 -68.78
CA TYR A 149 -0.39 -22.78 -68.08
C TYR A 149 -0.65 -23.66 -66.87
N ILE A 150 -0.97 -23.03 -65.74
CA ILE A 150 -1.44 -23.68 -64.53
C ILE A 150 -2.94 -23.39 -64.43
N THR A 151 -3.74 -24.45 -64.42
CA THR A 151 -5.20 -24.31 -64.38
C THR A 151 -5.70 -23.84 -63.03
N ASP A 152 -6.95 -23.39 -63.00
CA ASP A 152 -7.72 -23.46 -61.75
C ASP A 152 -8.05 -24.93 -61.43
N VAL A 153 -8.77 -25.16 -60.34
CA VAL A 153 -9.23 -26.47 -59.90
C VAL A 153 -10.23 -27.05 -60.91
N LEU A 154 -9.92 -28.24 -61.40
CA LEU A 154 -10.75 -28.95 -62.36
C LEU A 154 -10.99 -30.39 -61.94
N ILE A 155 -12.17 -30.93 -62.25
CA ILE A 155 -12.49 -32.33 -62.00
C ILE A 155 -11.87 -33.19 -63.10
N SER A 156 -11.04 -34.16 -62.73
CA SER A 156 -10.42 -35.10 -63.68
C SER A 156 -11.50 -35.90 -64.43
N LYS A 157 -11.35 -36.04 -65.76
CA LYS A 157 -12.22 -36.92 -66.57
C LYS A 157 -11.93 -38.42 -66.33
N VAL A 158 -10.80 -38.74 -65.71
CA VAL A 158 -10.34 -40.12 -65.48
C VAL A 158 -10.68 -40.56 -64.06
N THR A 159 -10.29 -39.76 -63.07
CA THR A 159 -10.42 -40.13 -61.65
C THR A 159 -11.63 -39.50 -60.95
N GLU A 160 -12.33 -38.57 -61.61
CA GLU A 160 -13.42 -37.77 -61.04
C GLU A 160 -13.03 -36.98 -59.77
N GLN A 161 -11.73 -36.87 -59.48
CA GLN A 161 -11.19 -36.11 -58.36
C GLN A 161 -10.82 -34.69 -58.78
N PRO A 162 -10.89 -33.71 -57.86
CA PRO A 162 -10.38 -32.37 -58.11
C PRO A 162 -8.85 -32.43 -58.26
N ILE A 163 -8.33 -31.78 -59.29
CA ILE A 163 -6.91 -31.73 -59.64
C ILE A 163 -6.51 -30.33 -60.13
N ILE A 164 -5.21 -30.04 -60.08
CA ILE A 164 -4.56 -28.93 -60.78
C ILE A 164 -3.74 -29.51 -61.93
N ALA A 165 -3.91 -28.96 -63.13
CA ALA A 165 -3.13 -29.36 -64.29
C ALA A 165 -2.04 -28.32 -64.59
N PHE A 166 -0.81 -28.81 -64.73
CA PHE A 166 0.35 -28.08 -65.23
C PHE A 166 0.52 -28.45 -66.69
N ALA A 167 0.16 -27.55 -67.59
CA ALA A 167 0.16 -27.82 -69.02
C ALA A 167 1.25 -27.05 -69.74
N SER A 168 1.93 -27.71 -70.67
CA SER A 168 2.86 -27.08 -71.59
C SER A 168 2.56 -27.51 -73.03
N PRO A 169 2.51 -26.56 -73.98
CA PRO A 169 2.28 -26.90 -75.38
C PRO A 169 3.51 -27.57 -75.98
N ILE A 170 3.27 -28.51 -76.88
CA ILE A 170 4.27 -29.05 -77.79
C ILE A 170 4.25 -28.16 -79.02
N LEU A 171 5.40 -27.57 -79.35
CA LEU A 171 5.56 -26.73 -80.53
C LEU A 171 6.43 -27.46 -81.56
N ASP A 172 6.03 -27.42 -82.82
CA ASP A 172 6.86 -27.93 -83.92
C ASP A 172 8.03 -26.98 -84.25
N GLU A 173 8.87 -27.36 -85.21
CA GLU A 173 10.03 -26.56 -85.64
C GLU A 173 9.64 -25.17 -86.17
N GLN A 174 8.39 -24.99 -86.61
CA GLN A 174 7.81 -23.76 -87.12
C GLN A 174 7.08 -22.95 -86.03
N GLN A 175 7.23 -23.34 -84.76
CA GLN A 175 6.56 -22.75 -83.60
C GLN A 175 5.02 -22.81 -83.68
N GLN A 176 4.47 -23.78 -84.42
CA GLN A 176 3.04 -24.07 -84.44
C GLN A 176 2.66 -25.07 -83.36
N PHE A 177 1.42 -24.93 -82.89
CA PHE A 177 0.88 -25.79 -81.87
C PHE A 177 0.70 -27.21 -82.42
N ASN A 178 1.35 -28.16 -81.76
CA ASN A 178 1.35 -29.55 -82.16
C ASN A 178 1.03 -30.47 -80.97
N GLY A 179 0.17 -30.04 -80.04
CA GLY A 179 -0.28 -30.84 -78.90
C GLY A 179 0.06 -30.24 -77.54
N VAL A 180 -0.25 -30.98 -76.47
CA VAL A 180 -0.02 -30.57 -75.07
C VAL A 180 0.48 -31.77 -74.29
N VAL A 181 1.50 -31.55 -73.46
CA VAL A 181 1.76 -32.43 -72.31
C VAL A 181 1.24 -31.72 -71.09
N PHE A 182 0.52 -32.44 -70.23
CA PHE A 182 0.14 -31.91 -68.93
C PHE A 182 0.35 -32.94 -67.82
N GLY A 183 0.77 -32.45 -66.66
CA GLY A 183 0.83 -33.22 -65.43
C GLY A 183 -0.26 -32.78 -64.47
N THR A 184 -0.83 -33.71 -63.72
CA THR A 184 -1.87 -33.41 -62.72
C THR A 184 -1.34 -33.64 -61.33
N VAL A 185 -1.68 -32.73 -60.41
CA VAL A 185 -1.45 -32.91 -58.96
C VAL A 185 -2.81 -32.87 -58.25
N ASN A 186 -2.99 -33.75 -57.26
CA ASN A 186 -4.19 -33.76 -56.43
C ASN A 186 -4.03 -32.82 -55.23
N PHE A 187 -5.14 -32.55 -54.52
CA PHE A 187 -5.13 -31.65 -53.36
C PHE A 187 -4.41 -32.23 -52.15
N ASN A 188 -4.43 -33.56 -51.97
CA ASN A 188 -3.71 -34.21 -50.86
C ASN A 188 -2.21 -33.90 -50.87
N THR A 189 -1.59 -33.83 -52.05
CA THR A 189 -0.18 -33.44 -52.20
C THR A 189 0.04 -31.98 -51.79
N ILE A 190 -0.89 -31.09 -52.09
CA ILE A 190 -0.82 -29.67 -51.71
C ILE A 190 -0.98 -29.52 -50.20
N ASP A 191 -1.88 -30.27 -49.59
CA ASP A 191 -2.09 -30.29 -48.14
C ASP A 191 -0.84 -30.75 -47.41
N GLN A 192 -0.24 -31.83 -47.90
CA GLN A 192 1.01 -32.35 -47.37
C GLN A 192 2.13 -31.30 -47.49
N LEU A 193 2.25 -30.66 -48.66
CA LEU A 193 3.25 -29.63 -48.92
C LEU A 193 3.11 -28.43 -47.97
N LEU A 194 1.88 -27.94 -47.73
CA LEU A 194 1.60 -26.84 -46.81
C LEU A 194 1.82 -27.21 -45.33
N ASN A 195 1.66 -28.48 -44.99
CA ASN A 195 1.90 -28.99 -43.65
C ASN A 195 3.40 -29.18 -43.38
N GLU A 196 4.15 -29.70 -44.35
CA GLU A 196 5.60 -29.91 -44.25
C GLU A 196 6.40 -28.60 -44.23
N SER A 197 5.89 -27.53 -44.86
CA SER A 197 6.52 -26.21 -44.86
C SER A 197 6.30 -25.40 -43.57
N ARG A 198 5.55 -25.92 -42.59
CA ARG A 198 5.25 -25.19 -41.34
C ARG A 198 6.49 -25.07 -40.45
N VAL A 199 6.97 -23.84 -40.25
CA VAL A 199 8.09 -23.53 -39.35
C VAL A 199 7.69 -22.48 -38.32
N GLY A 200 7.84 -22.80 -37.03
CA GLY A 200 7.85 -21.84 -35.92
C GLY A 200 6.53 -21.11 -35.61
N PHE A 201 5.51 -21.20 -36.45
CA PHE A 201 4.23 -20.52 -36.30
C PHE A 201 3.14 -21.49 -35.83
N GLN A 202 2.39 -21.12 -34.81
CA GLN A 202 1.35 -21.97 -34.19
C GLN A 202 0.01 -21.95 -34.95
N GLY A 203 -0.13 -21.09 -35.96
CA GLY A 203 -1.34 -21.03 -36.76
C GLY A 203 -1.39 -22.02 -37.92
N HIS A 204 -2.54 -22.11 -38.55
CA HIS A 204 -2.80 -22.98 -39.68
C HIS A 204 -2.91 -22.16 -40.96
N ALA A 205 -2.29 -22.65 -42.04
CA ALA A 205 -2.48 -22.11 -43.37
C ALA A 205 -3.29 -23.08 -44.23
N TYR A 206 -4.19 -22.55 -45.03
CA TYR A 206 -4.99 -23.29 -46.00
C TYR A 206 -5.24 -22.42 -47.25
N ILE A 207 -5.59 -23.06 -48.37
CA ILE A 207 -5.83 -22.38 -49.64
C ILE A 207 -7.32 -22.40 -49.96
N VAL A 208 -7.83 -21.28 -50.45
CA VAL A 208 -9.20 -21.14 -50.95
C VAL A 208 -9.20 -20.66 -52.39
N ASN A 209 -10.21 -21.09 -53.15
CA ASN A 209 -10.44 -20.59 -54.50
C ASN A 209 -11.12 -19.21 -54.48
N ARG A 210 -11.18 -18.54 -55.64
CA ARG A 210 -11.83 -17.24 -55.89
C ARG A 210 -13.35 -17.24 -55.69
N ASP A 211 -13.96 -18.34 -55.31
CA ASP A 211 -15.38 -18.43 -54.93
C ASP A 211 -15.56 -18.74 -53.43
N GLY A 212 -14.46 -18.87 -52.69
CA GLY A 212 -14.45 -19.24 -51.27
C GLY A 212 -14.45 -20.73 -51.02
N THR A 213 -14.37 -21.57 -52.06
CA THR A 213 -14.26 -23.02 -51.91
C THR A 213 -12.91 -23.38 -51.31
N LEU A 214 -12.92 -24.16 -50.23
CA LEU A 214 -11.70 -24.67 -49.60
C LEU A 214 -11.02 -25.68 -50.54
N LEU A 215 -9.76 -25.44 -50.85
CA LEU A 215 -8.97 -26.30 -51.72
C LEU A 215 -8.16 -27.33 -50.94
N THR A 216 -7.81 -27.01 -49.70
CA THR A 216 -6.94 -27.82 -48.85
C THR A 216 -7.67 -28.33 -47.62
N GLU A 217 -7.47 -29.58 -47.20
CA GLU A 217 -8.15 -30.10 -46.00
C GLU A 217 -7.84 -29.25 -44.76
N PHE A 218 -8.89 -28.73 -44.13
CA PHE A 218 -8.79 -28.17 -42.79
C PHE A 218 -8.46 -29.33 -41.86
N ASP A 219 -7.41 -29.21 -41.03
CA ASP A 219 -7.06 -30.20 -40.02
C ASP A 219 -8.21 -30.32 -39.00
N THR A 220 -9.17 -31.15 -39.39
CA THR A 220 -10.18 -31.71 -38.53
C THR A 220 -9.58 -33.05 -38.15
N ASN A 221 -9.34 -33.22 -36.84
CA ASN A 221 -9.01 -34.50 -36.23
C ASN A 221 -10.14 -35.56 -36.37
N LYS A 222 -10.88 -35.56 -37.48
CA LYS A 222 -11.89 -36.53 -37.87
C LYS A 222 -11.71 -36.84 -39.35
N LYS A 223 -10.90 -37.85 -39.63
CA LYS A 223 -11.08 -38.69 -40.84
C LYS A 223 -12.50 -39.28 -40.75
N LYS A 224 -13.50 -38.59 -41.27
CA LYS A 224 -14.82 -39.20 -41.50
C LYS A 224 -14.63 -40.18 -42.65
N LYS A 225 -14.47 -41.45 -42.28
CA LYS A 225 -14.51 -42.55 -43.22
C LYS A 225 -15.96 -42.84 -43.58
N ASP A 226 -16.23 -43.15 -44.84
CA ASP A 226 -17.53 -43.67 -45.25
C ASP A 226 -17.76 -45.07 -44.65
N ALA A 227 -18.95 -45.64 -44.90
CA ALA A 227 -19.29 -46.99 -44.47
C ALA A 227 -18.35 -48.08 -45.03
N ASN A 228 -17.51 -47.74 -46.02
CA ASN A 228 -16.56 -48.63 -46.68
C ASN A 228 -15.09 -48.35 -46.28
N GLY A 229 -14.86 -47.46 -45.30
CA GLY A 229 -13.52 -47.17 -44.79
C GLY A 229 -12.68 -46.21 -45.64
N GLN A 230 -13.24 -45.64 -46.71
CA GLN A 230 -12.59 -44.63 -47.55
C GLN A 230 -12.76 -43.25 -46.93
N ASN A 231 -11.73 -42.40 -47.03
CA ASN A 231 -11.83 -41.01 -46.59
C ASN A 231 -12.89 -40.31 -47.44
N ILE A 232 -13.93 -39.77 -46.80
CA ILE A 232 -14.89 -38.90 -47.48
C ILE A 232 -14.15 -37.60 -47.74
N ILE A 233 -13.75 -37.36 -48.99
CA ILE A 233 -13.48 -36.00 -49.44
C ILE A 233 -14.80 -35.25 -49.26
N LEU A 234 -14.85 -34.34 -48.30
CA LEU A 234 -15.99 -33.47 -48.05
C LEU A 234 -16.20 -32.61 -49.30
N LYS A 235 -16.96 -33.11 -50.27
CA LYS A 235 -17.56 -32.29 -51.33
C LYS A 235 -18.39 -31.23 -50.62
N ASN A 236 -17.93 -29.98 -50.70
CA ASN A 236 -18.61 -28.76 -50.27
C ASN A 236 -18.69 -28.49 -48.76
N GLU A 237 -17.57 -28.43 -48.04
CA GLU A 237 -17.50 -27.43 -46.96
C GLU A 237 -17.18 -26.06 -47.60
N MET A 238 -18.23 -25.33 -47.98
CA MET A 238 -18.05 -23.90 -48.24
C MET A 238 -17.64 -23.27 -46.92
N ILE A 239 -16.43 -22.70 -46.89
CA ILE A 239 -16.11 -21.73 -45.87
C ILE A 239 -17.14 -20.60 -46.01
N ASP A 240 -17.67 -20.14 -44.88
CA ASP A 240 -18.66 -19.08 -44.80
C ASP A 240 -18.35 -17.96 -45.81
N LYS A 241 -19.32 -17.62 -46.69
CA LYS A 241 -19.19 -16.57 -47.72
C LYS A 241 -18.64 -15.25 -47.15
N ARG A 242 -18.81 -15.00 -45.84
CA ARG A 242 -18.24 -13.86 -45.11
C ARG A 242 -16.72 -13.85 -45.05
N ILE A 243 -16.06 -15.01 -44.89
CA ILE A 243 -14.60 -15.15 -44.83
C ILE A 243 -13.99 -14.83 -46.20
N PHE A 244 -14.65 -15.29 -47.26
CA PHE A 244 -14.28 -14.97 -48.64
C PHE A 244 -14.50 -13.49 -49.00
N MET A 245 -15.66 -12.92 -48.63
CA MET A 245 -15.91 -11.48 -48.81
C MET A 245 -14.87 -10.65 -48.06
N MET A 246 -14.48 -11.04 -46.84
CA MET A 246 -13.44 -10.36 -46.06
C MET A 246 -12.02 -10.50 -46.64
N ALA A 247 -11.72 -11.59 -47.34
CA ALA A 247 -10.48 -11.74 -48.10
C ALA A 247 -10.43 -10.88 -49.37
N GLN A 248 -11.60 -10.60 -49.98
CA GLN A 248 -11.71 -9.71 -51.14
C GLN A 248 -11.80 -8.22 -50.78
N THR A 249 -12.46 -7.86 -49.68
CA THR A 249 -12.54 -6.47 -49.21
C THR A 249 -11.24 -6.05 -48.51
N ASP A 250 -10.47 -5.21 -49.19
CA ASP A 250 -9.30 -4.46 -48.69
C ASP A 250 -8.06 -5.27 -48.26
N ALA A 251 -7.48 -5.93 -49.26
CA ALA A 251 -6.06 -6.31 -49.32
C ALA A 251 -5.06 -5.13 -49.22
N LEU A 252 -5.47 -3.92 -48.80
CA LEU A 252 -4.63 -2.71 -48.80
C LEU A 252 -4.70 -1.82 -47.54
N LYS A 253 -5.52 -2.12 -46.52
CA LYS A 253 -5.57 -1.32 -45.27
C LYS A 253 -5.67 -2.16 -43.99
N SER A 254 -4.56 -2.82 -43.68
CA SER A 254 -3.93 -2.74 -42.35
C SER A 254 -4.66 -3.15 -41.04
N SER A 255 -5.78 -3.89 -41.01
CA SER A 255 -6.29 -4.46 -39.75
C SER A 255 -6.10 -5.98 -39.67
N LEU A 256 -5.58 -6.44 -38.54
CA LEU A 256 -5.76 -7.81 -38.06
C LEU A 256 -7.27 -8.08 -38.06
N ASN A 257 -7.77 -8.95 -38.93
CA ASN A 257 -9.20 -9.23 -39.00
C ASN A 257 -9.52 -10.43 -38.12
N THR A 258 -10.41 -10.23 -37.16
CA THR A 258 -10.93 -11.30 -36.31
C THR A 258 -12.28 -11.78 -36.83
N TYR A 259 -12.44 -13.08 -36.97
CA TYR A 259 -13.72 -13.70 -37.33
C TYR A 259 -13.85 -15.05 -36.66
N LYS A 260 -15.01 -15.70 -36.83
CA LYS A 260 -15.21 -17.09 -36.37
C LYS A 260 -14.87 -18.05 -37.49
N ASP A 261 -13.91 -18.95 -37.25
CA ASP A 261 -13.52 -19.99 -38.20
C ASP A 261 -14.66 -21.00 -38.48
N ALA A 262 -14.39 -22.00 -39.33
CA ALA A 262 -15.33 -23.07 -39.63
C ALA A 262 -15.76 -23.89 -38.39
N LYS A 263 -14.97 -23.86 -37.30
CA LYS A 263 -15.26 -24.50 -36.01
C LYS A 263 -16.04 -23.56 -35.05
N GLY A 264 -16.34 -22.33 -35.46
CA GLY A 264 -17.03 -21.31 -34.67
C GLY A 264 -16.14 -20.60 -33.64
N GLN A 265 -14.82 -20.82 -33.67
CA GLN A 265 -13.83 -20.23 -32.77
C GLN A 265 -13.35 -18.88 -33.31
N TRP A 266 -13.15 -17.91 -32.42
CA TRP A 266 -12.56 -16.65 -32.81
C TRP A 266 -11.10 -16.86 -33.20
N VAL A 267 -10.77 -16.51 -34.43
CA VAL A 267 -9.44 -16.60 -35.00
C VAL A 267 -8.99 -15.23 -35.49
N LEU A 268 -7.68 -15.08 -35.53
CA LEU A 268 -6.99 -13.99 -36.15
C LEU A 268 -6.47 -14.44 -37.50
N ALA A 269 -6.79 -13.71 -38.57
CA ALA A 269 -6.46 -14.15 -39.91
C ALA A 269 -5.73 -13.10 -40.76
N LYS A 270 -4.91 -13.61 -41.69
CA LYS A 270 -4.33 -12.86 -42.81
C LYS A 270 -4.41 -13.68 -44.09
N ASN A 271 -4.49 -13.00 -45.22
CA ASN A 271 -4.57 -13.65 -46.53
C ASN A 271 -3.62 -12.99 -47.55
N LYS A 272 -3.26 -13.75 -48.58
CA LYS A 272 -2.48 -13.28 -49.72
C LYS A 272 -2.93 -13.99 -51.01
N PRO A 273 -3.08 -13.29 -52.14
CA PRO A 273 -3.39 -13.92 -53.41
C PRO A 273 -2.19 -14.72 -53.93
N ILE A 274 -2.46 -15.88 -54.55
CA ILE A 274 -1.49 -16.79 -55.18
C ILE A 274 -2.00 -17.25 -56.55
N ASN A 275 -1.14 -17.85 -57.36
CA ASN A 275 -1.48 -18.34 -58.71
C ASN A 275 -2.14 -17.23 -59.56
N GLN A 276 -1.49 -16.08 -59.64
CA GLN A 276 -1.98 -14.89 -60.37
C GLN A 276 -3.35 -14.38 -59.88
N GLY A 277 -3.67 -14.60 -58.60
CA GLY A 277 -4.91 -14.14 -57.98
C GLY A 277 -6.12 -15.05 -58.20
N LYS A 278 -5.92 -16.27 -58.73
CA LYS A 278 -6.97 -17.29 -58.80
C LYS A 278 -7.27 -17.87 -57.42
N TRP A 279 -6.27 -17.99 -56.54
CA TRP A 279 -6.45 -18.54 -55.19
C TRP A 279 -5.95 -17.56 -54.13
N TYR A 280 -6.35 -17.82 -52.89
CA TYR A 280 -5.84 -17.12 -51.73
C TYR A 280 -5.30 -18.12 -50.72
N ILE A 281 -4.10 -17.87 -50.21
CA ILE A 281 -3.61 -18.55 -49.00
C ILE A 281 -4.05 -17.73 -47.80
N ILE A 282 -4.68 -18.39 -46.84
CA ILE A 282 -5.17 -17.80 -45.59
C ILE A 282 -4.40 -18.44 -44.44
N SER A 283 -3.88 -17.62 -43.53
CA SER A 283 -3.24 -18.04 -42.28
C SER A 283 -4.08 -17.58 -41.10
N GLU A 284 -4.46 -18.52 -40.22
CA GLU A 284 -5.29 -18.30 -39.05
C GLU A 284 -4.58 -18.73 -37.75
N VAL A 285 -4.78 -18.00 -36.65
CA VAL A 285 -4.37 -18.37 -35.29
C VAL A 285 -5.55 -18.21 -34.34
N ASN A 286 -5.73 -19.13 -33.40
CA ASN A 286 -6.77 -19.00 -32.39
C ASN A 286 -6.55 -17.74 -31.53
N LEU A 287 -7.60 -16.95 -31.30
CA LEU A 287 -7.50 -15.70 -30.55
C LEU A 287 -6.98 -15.91 -29.12
N MET A 288 -7.40 -16.98 -28.44
CA MET A 288 -6.93 -17.31 -27.09
C MET A 288 -5.46 -17.70 -27.07
N GLU A 289 -4.99 -18.40 -28.09
CA GLU A 289 -3.58 -18.76 -28.23
C GLU A 289 -2.72 -17.54 -28.54
N ALA A 290 -3.17 -16.68 -29.46
CA ALA A 290 -2.51 -15.43 -29.81
C ALA A 290 -2.32 -14.49 -28.60
N TYR A 291 -3.29 -14.43 -27.67
CA TYR A 291 -3.21 -13.62 -26.46
C TYR A 291 -2.68 -14.36 -25.21
N SER A 292 -2.41 -15.66 -25.29
CA SER A 292 -1.86 -16.44 -24.16
C SER A 292 -0.57 -15.83 -23.57
N PRO A 293 0.41 -15.34 -24.37
CA PRO A 293 1.59 -14.67 -23.84
C PRO A 293 1.26 -13.41 -23.02
N LEU A 294 0.25 -12.66 -23.45
CA LEU A 294 -0.21 -11.43 -22.81
C LEU A 294 -0.86 -11.72 -21.45
N PHE A 295 -1.69 -12.77 -21.35
CA PHE A 295 -2.24 -13.21 -20.06
C PHE A 295 -1.14 -13.65 -19.07
N LYS A 296 -0.11 -14.38 -19.53
CA LYS A 296 1.02 -14.79 -18.67
C LYS A 296 1.79 -13.57 -18.14
N ARG A 297 2.09 -12.59 -19.00
CA ARG A 297 2.76 -11.33 -18.60
C ARG A 297 1.92 -10.53 -17.61
N PHE A 298 0.61 -10.43 -17.82
CA PHE A 298 -0.30 -9.78 -16.87
C PHE A 298 -0.36 -10.49 -15.52
N GLY A 299 -0.35 -11.82 -15.49
CA GLY A 299 -0.24 -12.58 -14.25
C GLY A 299 1.02 -12.22 -13.46
N LEU A 300 2.17 -12.16 -14.13
CA LEU A 300 3.44 -11.79 -13.50
C LEU A 300 3.44 -10.33 -13.01
N LEU A 301 2.92 -9.38 -13.81
CA LEU A 301 2.77 -7.98 -13.41
C LEU A 301 1.87 -7.84 -12.17
N ALA A 302 0.76 -8.56 -12.13
CA ALA A 302 -0.17 -8.55 -10.99
C ALA A 302 0.52 -9.06 -9.71
N VAL A 303 1.34 -10.12 -9.81
CA VAL A 303 2.14 -10.62 -8.68
C VAL A 303 3.15 -9.56 -8.20
N CYS A 304 3.85 -8.89 -9.12
CA CYS A 304 4.78 -7.81 -8.76
C CYS A 304 4.08 -6.65 -8.05
N ILE A 305 2.89 -6.24 -8.52
CA ILE A 305 2.08 -5.20 -7.88
C ILE A 305 1.61 -5.65 -6.49
N LEU A 306 1.19 -6.90 -6.33
CA LEU A 306 0.80 -7.46 -5.02
C LEU A 306 1.97 -7.45 -4.03
N LEU A 307 3.17 -7.84 -4.46
CA LEU A 307 4.36 -7.80 -3.61
C LEU A 307 4.77 -6.35 -3.27
N GLY A 308 4.72 -5.44 -4.24
CA GLY A 308 5.00 -4.02 -4.04
C GLY A 308 4.01 -3.35 -3.09
N THR A 309 2.72 -3.66 -3.21
CA THR A 309 1.68 -3.16 -2.30
C THR A 309 1.85 -3.70 -0.89
N PHE A 310 2.21 -4.98 -0.72
CA PHE A 310 2.53 -5.54 0.59
C PHE A 310 3.73 -4.84 1.25
N PHE A 311 4.79 -4.58 0.48
CA PHE A 311 5.98 -3.88 0.97
C PHE A 311 5.66 -2.43 1.38
N THR A 312 4.92 -1.69 0.56
CA THR A 312 4.53 -0.30 0.89
C THR A 312 3.62 -0.23 2.11
N ILE A 313 2.69 -1.19 2.29
CA ILE A 313 1.89 -1.29 3.52
C ILE A 313 2.78 -1.52 4.75
N LYS A 314 3.77 -2.42 4.67
CA LYS A 314 4.74 -2.65 5.76
C LYS A 314 5.51 -1.37 6.12
N VAL A 315 6.05 -0.66 5.12
CA VAL A 315 6.75 0.62 5.33
C VAL A 315 5.84 1.66 5.99
N MET A 316 4.58 1.75 5.55
CA MET A 316 3.61 2.68 6.12
C MET A 316 3.29 2.40 7.59
N LEU A 317 3.15 1.13 7.96
CA LEU A 317 2.93 0.75 9.35
C LEU A 317 4.13 1.15 10.23
N LEU A 318 5.35 1.03 9.72
CA LEU A 318 6.56 1.48 10.44
C LEU A 318 6.59 3.00 10.62
N ILE A 319 6.29 3.76 9.56
CA ILE A 319 6.24 5.23 9.63
C ILE A 319 5.15 5.70 10.59
N THR A 320 3.96 5.10 10.51
CA THR A 320 2.85 5.44 11.42
C THR A 320 3.24 5.22 12.87
N LYS A 321 3.86 4.08 13.17
CA LYS A 321 4.33 3.77 14.53
C LYS A 321 5.35 4.79 15.03
N LYS A 322 6.31 5.19 14.19
CA LYS A 322 7.31 6.22 14.51
C LYS A 322 6.73 7.61 14.78
N ILE A 323 5.52 7.90 14.30
CA ILE A 323 4.83 9.17 14.56
C ILE A 323 3.89 9.04 15.76
N GLU A 324 3.22 7.90 15.91
CA GLU A 324 2.20 7.65 16.94
C GLU A 324 2.81 7.55 18.35
N GLU A 325 3.87 6.74 18.52
CA GLU A 325 4.48 6.51 19.84
C GLU A 325 4.95 7.79 20.56
N PRO A 326 5.70 8.72 19.94
CA PRO A 326 6.11 9.95 20.64
C PRO A 326 4.93 10.87 20.98
N ILE A 327 3.88 10.90 20.16
CA ILE A 327 2.67 11.69 20.44
C ILE A 327 1.91 11.11 21.63
N GLU A 328 1.75 9.78 21.70
CA GLU A 328 1.11 9.11 22.84
C GLU A 328 1.88 9.36 24.14
N GLN A 329 3.21 9.26 24.12
CA GLN A 329 4.05 9.56 25.29
C GLN A 329 3.89 11.00 25.76
N LEU A 330 3.82 11.96 24.82
CA LEU A 330 3.60 13.37 25.15
C LEU A 330 2.22 13.59 25.77
N LEU A 331 1.17 13.00 25.18
CA LEU A 331 -0.20 13.11 25.70
C LEU A 331 -0.32 12.47 27.10
N GLU A 332 0.31 11.33 27.32
CA GLU A 332 0.36 10.70 28.64
C GLU A 332 1.10 11.57 29.66
N GLY A 333 2.21 12.20 29.23
CA GLY A 333 2.94 13.15 30.08
C GLY A 333 2.09 14.35 30.47
N VAL A 334 1.41 14.97 29.51
CA VAL A 334 0.50 16.09 29.76
C VAL A 334 -0.61 15.67 30.73
N ALA A 335 -1.23 14.51 30.54
CA ALA A 335 -2.29 14.02 31.42
C ALA A 335 -1.81 13.81 32.86
N LYS A 336 -0.57 13.33 33.06
CA LYS A 336 0.02 13.16 34.41
C LYS A 336 0.29 14.50 35.10
N VAL A 337 0.78 15.49 34.35
CA VAL A 337 1.00 16.85 34.86
C VAL A 337 -0.32 17.52 35.24
N GLU A 338 -1.37 17.35 34.44
CA GLU A 338 -2.72 17.85 34.74
C GLU A 338 -3.29 17.25 36.04
N GLN A 339 -2.97 15.99 36.34
CA GLN A 339 -3.34 15.31 37.59
C GLN A 339 -2.47 15.73 38.80
N GLY A 340 -1.57 16.71 38.64
CA GLY A 340 -0.70 17.21 39.71
C GLY A 340 0.60 16.43 39.90
N ASN A 341 0.91 15.46 39.03
CA ASN A 341 2.16 14.70 39.07
C ASN A 341 3.26 15.41 38.26
N TYR A 342 3.77 16.51 38.81
CA TYR A 342 4.79 17.35 38.17
C TYR A 342 6.19 16.72 38.09
N ASP A 343 6.41 15.62 38.83
CA ASP A 343 7.66 14.85 38.81
C ASP A 343 7.82 13.97 37.58
N TYR A 344 6.74 13.78 36.82
CA TYR A 344 6.79 12.97 35.63
C TYR A 344 7.67 13.61 34.55
N LYS A 345 8.64 12.84 34.04
CA LYS A 345 9.49 13.23 32.91
C LYS A 345 9.43 12.17 31.83
N ILE A 346 9.36 12.62 30.59
CA ILE A 346 9.48 11.75 29.42
C ILE A 346 10.94 11.37 29.25
N ASN A 347 11.21 10.08 29.04
CA ASN A 347 12.57 9.56 28.93
C ASN A 347 13.21 9.90 27.57
N GLU A 348 14.11 10.88 27.56
CA GLU A 348 14.83 11.35 26.36
C GLU A 348 15.61 10.25 25.64
N LYS A 349 16.11 9.23 26.34
CA LYS A 349 16.83 8.11 25.70
C LYS A 349 15.90 7.26 24.82
N GLN A 350 14.62 7.17 25.19
CA GLN A 350 13.62 6.47 24.38
C GLN A 350 13.22 7.27 23.14
N LEU A 351 13.56 8.56 23.08
CA LEU A 351 13.22 9.46 21.99
C LEU A 351 14.25 9.53 20.86
N ALA A 352 15.48 9.02 21.09
CA ALA A 352 16.57 9.00 20.12
C ALA A 352 16.21 8.41 18.73
N PRO A 353 15.33 7.39 18.60
CA PRO A 353 14.95 6.84 17.29
C PRO A 353 13.96 7.69 16.48
N TYR A 354 13.34 8.71 17.10
CA TYR A 354 12.34 9.57 16.46
C TYR A 354 12.95 10.87 15.93
N ALA A 355 12.16 11.62 15.16
CA ALA A 355 12.57 12.86 14.55
C ALA A 355 13.01 13.91 15.60
N LYS A 356 13.92 14.81 15.20
CA LYS A 356 14.51 15.81 16.11
C LYS A 356 13.46 16.73 16.71
N GLU A 357 12.43 17.05 15.95
CA GLU A 357 11.28 17.87 16.36
C GLU A 357 10.53 17.23 17.54
N PHE A 358 10.39 15.90 17.57
CA PHE A 358 9.77 15.20 18.71
C PHE A 358 10.68 15.20 19.94
N GLN A 359 11.99 15.11 19.75
CA GLN A 359 12.96 15.20 20.84
C GLN A 359 12.94 16.60 21.47
N GLU A 360 12.95 17.64 20.65
CA GLU A 360 12.84 19.05 21.07
C GLU A 360 11.51 19.27 21.83
N LEU A 361 10.38 18.79 21.30
CA LEU A 361 9.08 18.93 21.96
C LEU A 361 9.03 18.25 23.34
N CYS A 362 9.59 17.04 23.45
CA CYS A 362 9.64 16.33 24.74
C CYS A 362 10.60 16.98 25.73
N SER A 363 11.73 17.52 25.25
CA SER A 363 12.65 18.31 26.09
C SER A 363 11.96 19.57 26.62
N SER A 364 11.27 20.31 25.77
CA SER A 364 10.50 21.50 26.19
C SER A 364 9.37 21.15 27.15
N PHE A 365 8.72 20.00 26.97
CA PHE A 365 7.74 19.49 27.93
C PHE A 365 8.38 19.19 29.30
N ASN A 366 9.53 18.51 29.34
CA ASN A 366 10.23 18.19 30.59
C ASN A 366 10.68 19.46 31.34
N GLU A 367 11.15 20.47 30.61
CA GLU A 367 11.52 21.77 31.16
C GLU A 367 10.29 22.49 31.74
N MET A 368 9.18 22.53 30.99
CA MET A 368 7.92 23.11 31.44
C MET A 368 7.40 22.42 32.71
N SER A 369 7.39 21.08 32.76
CA SER A 369 6.95 20.33 33.95
C SER A 369 7.80 20.66 35.18
N THR A 370 9.12 20.78 34.98
CA THR A 370 10.05 21.16 36.05
C THR A 370 9.74 22.57 36.57
N LYS A 371 9.52 23.53 35.66
CA LYS A 371 9.20 24.91 36.03
C LYS A 371 7.86 25.03 36.77
N VAL A 372 6.82 24.34 36.30
CA VAL A 372 5.51 24.31 36.97
C VAL A 372 5.63 23.73 38.38
N LYS A 373 6.46 22.70 38.58
CA LYS A 373 6.75 22.15 39.91
C LYS A 373 7.37 23.19 40.83
N GLU A 374 8.42 23.86 40.36
CA GLU A 374 9.15 24.89 41.13
C GLU A 374 8.23 26.05 41.53
N ASP A 375 7.44 26.57 40.58
CA ASP A 375 6.48 27.63 40.82
C ASP A 375 5.40 27.19 41.83
N THR A 376 4.92 25.95 41.74
CA THR A 376 3.94 25.39 42.67
C THR A 376 4.49 25.28 44.10
N ILE A 377 5.75 24.85 44.24
CA ILE A 377 6.43 24.78 45.55
C ILE A 377 6.59 26.20 46.13
N LEU A 378 7.10 27.13 45.32
CA LEU A 378 7.32 28.52 45.73
C LEU A 378 6.01 29.20 46.17
N LEU A 379 4.93 29.05 45.39
CA LEU A 379 3.62 29.58 45.73
C LEU A 379 3.09 28.99 47.04
N LYS A 380 3.31 27.70 47.28
CA LYS A 380 2.92 27.04 48.53
C LYS A 380 3.68 27.61 49.72
N GLU A 381 4.99 27.79 49.62
CA GLU A 381 5.82 28.38 50.68
C GLU A 381 5.41 29.82 51.00
N LEU A 382 5.18 30.64 49.97
CA LEU A 382 4.74 32.04 50.12
C LEU A 382 3.34 32.14 50.72
N SER A 383 2.47 31.15 50.49
CA SER A 383 1.10 31.13 51.03
C SER A 383 1.05 30.78 52.52
N VAL A 384 2.01 30.02 53.05
CA VAL A 384 1.94 29.47 54.43
C VAL A 384 2.91 30.11 55.43
N THR A 385 3.89 30.89 54.96
CA THR A 385 4.90 31.52 55.83
C THR A 385 4.69 33.04 55.94
N CYS A 386 5.06 33.62 57.09
CA CYS A 386 5.16 35.07 57.25
C CYS A 386 6.45 35.56 56.60
N GLN A 387 6.35 36.51 55.66
CA GLN A 387 7.51 36.99 54.91
C GLN A 387 8.58 37.64 55.79
N LEU A 388 8.17 38.30 56.88
CA LEU A 388 9.05 39.02 57.80
C LEU A 388 9.81 38.07 58.73
N THR A 389 9.08 37.23 59.49
CA THR A 389 9.63 36.41 60.58
C THR A 389 10.02 35.00 60.16
N LYS A 390 9.62 34.56 58.96
CA LYS A 390 9.79 33.18 58.44
C LYS A 390 9.14 32.08 59.31
N LEU A 391 8.31 32.46 60.28
CA LEU A 391 7.40 31.56 60.98
C LEU A 391 6.20 31.25 60.09
N TYR A 392 5.39 30.27 60.48
CA TYR A 392 4.10 30.07 59.81
C TYR A 392 3.22 31.31 59.98
N ASN A 393 2.30 31.53 59.04
CA ASN A 393 1.33 32.61 59.13
C ASN A 393 0.02 32.11 59.75
N ARG A 394 -0.87 33.06 60.11
CA ARG A 394 -2.18 32.75 60.68
C ARG A 394 -2.98 31.74 59.87
N ARG A 395 -2.96 31.82 58.53
CA ARG A 395 -3.70 30.90 57.65
C ARG A 395 -3.23 29.45 57.88
N TYR A 396 -1.92 29.23 57.88
CA TYR A 396 -1.35 27.90 58.13
C TYR A 396 -1.74 27.36 59.51
N LEU A 397 -1.70 28.20 60.55
CA LEU A 397 -2.13 27.81 61.90
C LEU A 397 -3.59 27.38 61.93
N ILE A 398 -4.49 28.11 61.27
CA ILE A 398 -5.90 27.75 61.24
C ILE A 398 -6.11 26.42 60.49
N GLU A 399 -5.50 26.27 59.32
CA GLU A 399 -5.69 25.09 58.48
C GLU A 399 -5.06 23.82 59.07
N GLN A 400 -3.82 23.91 59.56
CA GLN A 400 -3.07 22.77 60.09
C GLN A 400 -3.31 22.56 61.59
N GLY A 401 -3.53 23.63 62.35
CA GLY A 401 -3.79 23.57 63.78
C GLY A 401 -5.08 22.82 64.10
N GLU A 402 -6.15 22.99 63.30
CA GLU A 402 -7.38 22.20 63.44
C GLU A 402 -7.11 20.70 63.28
N GLN A 403 -6.34 20.32 62.25
CA GLN A 403 -6.00 18.90 62.01
C GLN A 403 -5.20 18.31 63.17
N VAL A 404 -4.22 19.06 63.68
CA VAL A 404 -3.39 18.65 64.81
C VAL A 404 -4.20 18.56 66.11
N PHE A 405 -5.10 19.51 66.34
CA PHE A 405 -6.00 19.51 67.50
C PHE A 405 -6.94 18.30 67.48
N GLN A 406 -7.59 18.02 66.35
CA GLN A 406 -8.46 16.84 66.20
C GLN A 406 -7.67 15.53 66.36
N GLY A 407 -6.43 15.48 65.86
CA GLY A 407 -5.54 14.34 66.09
C GLY A 407 -5.28 14.09 67.58
N CYS A 408 -4.96 15.15 68.33
CA CYS A 408 -4.77 15.03 69.78
C CYS A 408 -6.07 14.60 70.49
N LYS A 409 -7.22 15.17 70.09
CA LYS A 409 -8.54 14.82 70.64
C LYS A 409 -8.92 13.36 70.39
N ASN A 410 -8.67 12.84 69.20
CA ASN A 410 -8.98 11.45 68.85
C ASN A 410 -8.07 10.43 69.56
N GLU A 411 -6.85 10.83 69.92
CA GLU A 411 -5.87 10.00 70.62
C GLU A 411 -5.92 10.18 72.14
N ASP A 412 -6.93 10.88 72.68
CA ASP A 412 -7.03 11.20 74.11
C ASP A 412 -5.75 11.88 74.66
N ASN A 413 -5.11 12.70 73.82
CA ASN A 413 -3.84 13.39 74.10
C ASN A 413 -4.06 14.87 74.43
N HIS A 414 -3.23 15.40 75.33
CA HIS A 414 -3.22 16.83 75.69
C HIS A 414 -2.81 17.72 74.51
N CYS A 415 -3.43 18.87 74.33
CA CYS A 415 -3.03 19.86 73.34
C CYS A 415 -2.99 21.25 73.96
N SER A 416 -1.82 21.90 73.99
CA SER A 416 -1.68 23.22 74.60
C SER A 416 -1.46 24.31 73.55
N CYS A 417 -2.06 25.48 73.77
CA CYS A 417 -1.85 26.67 72.96
C CYS A 417 -1.20 27.77 73.81
N ILE A 418 -0.18 28.42 73.25
CA ILE A 418 0.54 29.52 73.87
C ILE A 418 0.36 30.76 72.98
N ALA A 419 -0.30 31.78 73.49
CA ALA A 419 -0.43 33.09 72.86
C ALA A 419 0.60 34.05 73.47
N ILE A 420 1.33 34.79 72.64
CA ILE A 420 2.45 35.64 73.04
C ILE A 420 2.29 36.99 72.37
N ASP A 421 2.56 38.07 73.12
CA ASP A 421 2.62 39.42 72.57
C ASP A 421 3.82 40.18 73.15
N ILE A 422 4.47 40.97 72.30
CA ILE A 422 5.62 41.80 72.69
C ILE A 422 5.13 43.02 73.47
N ASP A 423 5.53 43.11 74.74
CA ASP A 423 5.11 44.17 75.62
C ASP A 423 5.59 45.53 75.10
N PHE A 424 4.64 46.44 74.95
CA PHE A 424 4.88 47.83 74.54
C PHE A 424 5.53 47.96 73.15
N PHE A 425 5.32 47.01 72.25
CA PHE A 425 5.87 47.04 70.90
C PHE A 425 5.58 48.35 70.13
N LYS A 426 4.39 48.93 70.33
CA LYS A 426 4.08 50.26 69.79
C LYS A 426 5.08 51.34 70.20
N LYS A 427 5.56 51.35 71.45
CA LYS A 427 6.59 52.31 71.90
C LYS A 427 7.93 52.09 71.21
N VAL A 428 8.26 50.83 70.88
CA VAL A 428 9.47 50.50 70.10
C VAL A 428 9.34 51.10 68.70
N ASN A 429 8.19 50.92 68.04
CA ASN A 429 7.93 51.52 66.74
C ASN A 429 7.93 53.05 66.78
N ASP A 430 7.28 53.64 67.78
CA ASP A 430 7.15 55.10 67.91
C ASP A 430 8.51 55.76 68.19
N HIS A 431 9.43 55.08 68.90
CA HIS A 431 10.74 55.60 69.27
C HIS A 431 11.83 55.31 68.23
N TYR A 432 11.89 54.09 67.69
CA TYR A 432 12.97 53.62 66.82
C TYR A 432 12.56 53.49 65.35
N GLY A 433 11.28 53.70 65.03
CA GLY A 433 10.72 53.54 63.70
C GLY A 433 10.38 52.09 63.35
N HIS A 434 9.49 51.93 62.37
CA HIS A 434 8.99 50.61 61.95
C HIS A 434 10.07 49.66 61.42
N LEU A 435 11.14 50.18 60.80
CA LEU A 435 12.24 49.33 60.32
C LEU A 435 12.95 48.60 61.46
N ILE A 436 13.17 49.29 62.59
CA ILE A 436 13.76 48.67 63.79
C ILE A 436 12.74 47.74 64.47
N GLY A 437 11.46 48.13 64.50
CA GLY A 437 10.40 47.24 64.97
C GLY A 437 10.30 45.92 64.20
N ASP A 438 10.50 45.95 62.88
CA ASP A 438 10.54 44.76 62.02
C ASP A 438 11.72 43.84 62.36
N GLU A 439 12.90 44.39 62.65
CA GLU A 439 14.04 43.61 63.12
C GLU A 439 13.82 43.04 64.53
N VAL A 440 13.16 43.79 65.41
CA VAL A 440 12.73 43.30 66.73
C VAL A 440 11.79 42.11 66.58
N LEU A 441 10.83 42.15 65.65
CA LEU A 441 9.93 41.02 65.37
C LEU A 441 10.70 39.78 64.88
N LYS A 442 11.72 39.96 64.04
CA LYS A 442 12.59 38.86 63.58
C LYS A 442 13.42 38.26 64.72
N HIS A 443 13.94 39.12 65.59
CA HIS A 443 14.72 38.73 66.77
C HIS A 443 13.88 37.88 67.72
N VAL A 444 12.68 38.36 68.09
CA VAL A 444 11.75 37.61 68.95
C VAL A 444 11.29 36.32 68.29
N ALA A 445 10.98 36.33 66.99
CA ALA A 445 10.61 35.13 66.25
C ALA A 445 11.73 34.06 66.27
N THR A 446 12.99 34.48 66.18
CA THR A 446 14.15 33.58 66.25
C THR A 446 14.25 32.95 67.64
N ILE A 447 14.14 33.76 68.69
CA ILE A 447 14.13 33.28 70.08
C ILE A 447 13.00 32.29 70.32
N ILE A 448 11.79 32.58 69.85
CA ILE A 448 10.64 31.67 69.96
C ILE A 448 10.96 30.34 69.26
N LYS A 449 11.43 30.39 68.00
CA LYS A 449 11.73 29.21 67.20
C LYS A 449 12.78 28.30 67.83
N GLU A 450 13.82 28.88 68.43
CA GLU A 450 14.88 28.15 69.15
C GLU A 450 14.41 27.60 70.50
N SER A 451 13.35 28.20 71.06
CA SER A 451 12.76 27.84 72.35
C SER A 451 11.63 26.81 72.24
N VAL A 452 11.27 26.32 71.05
CA VAL A 452 10.21 25.32 70.84
C VAL A 452 10.74 24.03 70.21
N ARG A 453 9.92 22.97 70.22
CA ARG A 453 10.27 21.71 69.55
C ARG A 453 9.89 21.78 68.07
N ARG A 454 10.55 20.98 67.24
CA ARG A 454 10.26 20.89 65.79
C ARG A 454 8.81 20.52 65.47
N LYS A 455 8.11 19.82 66.37
CA LYS A 455 6.71 19.41 66.22
C LYS A 455 5.69 20.50 66.60
N ASP A 456 6.14 21.58 67.26
CA ASP A 456 5.26 22.65 67.72
C ASP A 456 5.00 23.61 66.55
N ILE A 457 3.73 23.94 66.26
CA ILE A 457 3.39 24.87 65.17
C ILE A 457 3.58 26.30 65.68
N THR A 458 4.64 26.96 65.21
CA THR A 458 4.99 28.33 65.60
C THR A 458 4.57 29.32 64.53
N THR A 459 3.74 30.28 64.90
CA THR A 459 3.06 31.18 63.96
C THR A 459 3.18 32.63 64.41
N ARG A 460 3.38 33.56 63.46
CA ARG A 460 3.06 34.98 63.67
C ARG A 460 1.58 35.17 63.34
N TYR A 461 0.77 35.45 64.36
CA TYR A 461 -0.69 35.48 64.24
C TYR A 461 -1.18 36.79 63.63
N GLY A 462 -0.57 37.92 63.99
CA GLY A 462 -0.82 39.25 63.45
C GLY A 462 0.02 40.30 64.20
N GLY A 463 0.38 41.43 63.59
CA GLY A 463 1.14 42.49 64.29
C GLY A 463 2.37 41.96 65.05
N GLU A 464 2.37 42.13 66.36
CA GLU A 464 3.36 41.66 67.34
C GLU A 464 2.98 40.36 68.08
N GLU A 465 1.91 39.71 67.64
CA GLU A 465 1.33 38.52 68.25
C GLU A 465 1.88 37.23 67.63
N PHE A 466 2.27 36.30 68.49
CA PHE A 466 2.72 34.97 68.12
C PHE A 466 1.84 33.92 68.81
N VAL A 467 1.55 32.83 68.09
CA VAL A 467 0.81 31.69 68.63
C VAL A 467 1.60 30.42 68.38
N ILE A 468 1.68 29.58 69.40
CA ILE A 468 2.36 28.29 69.35
C ILE A 468 1.35 27.20 69.74
N LEU A 469 1.09 26.27 68.81
CA LEU A 469 0.32 25.06 69.11
C LEU A 469 1.28 23.91 69.43
N CYS A 470 1.14 23.34 70.62
CA CYS A 470 1.99 22.29 71.16
C CYS A 470 1.20 20.96 71.23
N PRO A 471 1.31 20.07 70.22
CA PRO A 471 0.62 18.79 70.23
C PRO A 471 1.18 17.82 71.27
N SER A 472 0.31 16.99 71.84
CA SER A 472 0.64 16.00 72.88
C SER A 472 1.48 16.64 74.00
N THR A 473 1.01 17.79 74.50
CA THR A 473 1.73 18.61 75.47
C THR A 473 0.78 19.03 76.59
N SER A 474 1.10 18.60 77.80
CA SER A 474 0.35 19.00 78.99
C SER A 474 0.56 20.47 79.33
N LEU A 475 -0.36 21.05 80.09
CA LEU A 475 -0.27 22.43 80.58
C LEU A 475 1.05 22.70 81.30
N GLU A 476 1.49 21.82 82.20
CA GLU A 476 2.77 21.97 82.92
C GLU A 476 3.96 22.06 81.95
N SER A 477 3.95 21.26 80.88
CA SER A 477 4.99 21.29 79.86
C SER A 477 4.92 22.55 79.01
N ALA A 478 3.71 23.01 78.67
CA ALA A 478 3.49 24.26 77.96
C ALA A 478 3.96 25.47 78.77
N VAL A 479 3.72 25.49 80.08
CA VAL A 479 4.24 26.49 81.02
C VAL A 479 5.77 26.53 80.99
N LYS A 480 6.45 25.38 80.98
CA LYS A 480 7.92 25.32 80.88
C LYS A 480 8.43 25.92 79.56
N ILE A 481 7.73 25.67 78.44
CA ILE A 481 8.07 26.23 77.13
C ILE A 481 7.84 27.76 77.12
N ALA A 482 6.67 28.20 77.60
CA ALA A 482 6.30 29.60 77.71
C ALA A 482 7.28 30.40 78.58
N GLU A 483 7.63 29.88 79.76
CA GLU A 483 8.55 30.54 80.68
C GLU A 483 9.98 30.58 80.11
N ARG A 484 10.40 29.53 79.40
CA ARG A 484 11.66 29.55 78.66
C ARG A 484 11.67 30.67 77.61
N ILE A 485 10.62 30.79 76.81
CA ILE A 485 10.49 31.87 75.81
C ILE A 485 10.55 33.23 76.51
N ARG A 486 9.73 33.45 77.54
CA ARG A 486 9.66 34.73 78.27
C ARG A 486 11.03 35.14 78.82
N LYS A 487 11.72 34.24 79.51
CA LYS A 487 13.07 34.47 80.04
C LYS A 487 14.08 34.72 78.93
N ASN A 488 14.05 33.96 77.84
CA ASN A 488 14.98 34.14 76.74
C ASN A 488 14.79 35.50 76.06
N VAL A 489 13.55 35.96 75.86
CA VAL A 489 13.29 37.29 75.30
C VAL A 489 13.78 38.40 76.25
N GLU A 490 13.51 38.27 77.55
CA GLU A 490 13.95 39.24 78.57
C GLU A 490 15.49 39.32 78.69
N GLN A 491 16.17 38.18 78.60
CA GLN A 491 17.63 38.08 78.78
C GLN A 491 18.44 38.41 77.51
N HIS A 492 17.81 38.43 76.34
CA HIS A 492 18.47 38.68 75.06
C HIS A 492 17.90 39.94 74.41
N PRO A 493 18.26 41.15 74.89
CA PRO A 493 17.84 42.41 74.28
C PRO A 493 18.28 42.48 72.81
N PHE A 494 17.51 43.20 72.00
CA PHE A 494 17.87 43.41 70.59
C PHE A 494 18.92 44.51 70.48
N HIS A 495 19.99 44.24 69.73
CA HIS A 495 21.12 45.15 69.57
C HIS A 495 20.99 45.99 68.30
N VAL A 496 21.04 47.32 68.43
CA VAL A 496 21.05 48.26 67.30
C VAL A 496 22.21 49.24 67.48
N GLY A 497 23.31 49.02 66.76
CA GLY A 497 24.55 49.78 66.96
C GLY A 497 25.08 49.58 68.39
N GLU A 498 25.23 50.67 69.15
CA GLU A 498 25.65 50.63 70.56
C GLU A 498 24.48 50.57 71.57
N GLN A 499 23.23 50.54 71.08
CA GLN A 499 22.04 50.56 71.93
C GLN A 499 21.44 49.16 72.12
N PHE A 500 20.90 48.92 73.32
CA PHE A 500 20.20 47.70 73.70
C PHE A 500 18.71 47.99 73.88
N ILE A 501 17.88 47.38 73.05
CA ILE A 501 16.42 47.46 73.17
C ILE A 501 15.98 46.28 74.04
N HIS A 502 15.73 46.57 75.32
CA HIS A 502 15.13 45.61 76.23
C HIS A 502 13.64 45.47 75.94
N MET A 503 13.20 44.22 75.80
CA MET A 503 11.81 43.88 75.54
C MET A 503 11.41 42.69 76.40
N THR A 504 10.13 42.67 76.76
CA THR A 504 9.52 41.56 77.47
C THR A 504 8.32 41.09 76.67
N VAL A 505 7.84 39.89 76.99
CA VAL A 505 6.63 39.35 76.40
C VAL A 505 5.65 38.98 77.49
N SER A 506 4.37 39.23 77.22
CA SER A 506 3.28 38.65 77.99
C SER A 506 2.86 37.35 77.31
N VAL A 507 2.49 36.34 78.11
CA VAL A 507 2.17 35.01 77.60
C VAL A 507 0.86 34.50 78.20
N GLY A 508 -0.06 34.03 77.37
CA GLY A 508 -1.27 33.33 77.75
C GLY A 508 -1.20 31.86 77.33
N ILE A 509 -1.67 30.96 78.19
CA ILE A 509 -1.59 29.52 77.97
C ILE A 509 -2.97 28.91 78.22
N ALA A 510 -3.43 28.08 77.30
CA ALA A 510 -4.60 27.23 77.48
C ALA A 510 -4.28 25.79 77.09
N GLU A 511 -4.95 24.84 77.74
CA GLU A 511 -4.80 23.41 77.48
C GLU A 511 -6.17 22.80 77.18
N TYR A 512 -6.20 21.98 76.14
CA TYR A 512 -7.19 20.93 75.97
C TYR A 512 -6.72 19.66 76.68
N ALA A 513 -7.54 19.18 77.61
CA ALA A 513 -7.46 17.88 78.24
C ALA A 513 -8.85 17.23 78.17
N ASN A 514 -8.95 15.90 78.30
CA ASN A 514 -10.20 15.13 78.10
C ASN A 514 -11.40 15.57 78.95
N GLU A 515 -11.19 16.34 80.01
CA GLU A 515 -12.21 16.85 80.92
C GLU A 515 -12.39 18.39 80.84
N ALA A 516 -11.73 19.06 79.88
CA ALA A 516 -11.69 20.52 79.77
C ALA A 516 -12.89 21.09 78.98
N ASP A 517 -13.29 22.32 79.32
CA ASP A 517 -14.35 23.13 78.66
C ASP A 517 -13.93 23.69 77.28
N ILE A 518 -13.12 22.94 76.54
CA ILE A 518 -12.59 23.33 75.23
C ILE A 518 -12.96 22.23 74.23
N SER A 519 -13.83 22.55 73.30
CA SER A 519 -14.39 21.59 72.35
C SER A 519 -13.80 21.74 70.94
N THR A 520 -13.29 22.93 70.60
CA THR A 520 -12.74 23.28 69.29
C THR A 520 -11.35 23.94 69.37
N PHE A 521 -10.61 23.90 68.26
CA PHE A 521 -9.31 24.56 68.16
C PHE A 521 -9.41 26.10 68.32
N TYR A 522 -10.48 26.70 67.79
CA TYR A 522 -10.72 28.13 67.92
C TYR A 522 -10.94 28.54 69.39
N GLU A 523 -11.69 27.74 70.15
CA GLU A 523 -11.84 27.96 71.60
C GLU A 523 -10.50 27.87 72.32
N LEU A 524 -9.64 26.90 71.95
CA LEU A 524 -8.31 26.78 72.55
C LEU A 524 -7.45 28.04 72.33
N ILE A 525 -7.47 28.61 71.13
CA ILE A 525 -6.79 29.88 70.83
C ILE A 525 -7.40 31.02 71.63
N ASP A 526 -8.74 31.14 71.64
CA ASP A 526 -9.48 32.20 72.34
C ASP A 526 -9.20 32.19 73.85
N LYS A 527 -9.15 31.01 74.47
CA LYS A 527 -8.79 30.87 75.89
C LYS A 527 -7.34 31.28 76.16
N ALA A 528 -6.41 30.93 75.27
CA ALA A 528 -5.02 31.37 75.39
C ALA A 528 -4.90 32.90 75.25
N ASP A 529 -5.67 33.51 74.35
CA ASP A 529 -5.72 34.96 74.15
C ASP A 529 -6.33 35.69 75.37
N GLN A 530 -7.39 35.14 75.98
CA GLN A 530 -7.95 35.66 77.23
C GLN A 530 -6.92 35.65 78.36
N ALA A 531 -6.16 34.57 78.50
CA ALA A 531 -5.08 34.50 79.48
C ALA A 531 -3.98 35.54 79.18
N LEU A 532 -3.63 35.73 77.91
CA LEU A 532 -2.64 36.72 77.47
C LEU A 532 -3.10 38.16 77.79
N TYR A 533 -4.37 38.47 77.56
CA TYR A 533 -4.96 39.75 77.91
C TYR A 533 -4.77 40.07 79.40
N ILE A 534 -5.02 39.08 80.26
CA ILE A 534 -4.86 39.22 81.71
C ILE A 534 -3.39 39.38 82.10
N ALA A 535 -2.46 38.70 81.42
CA ALA A 535 -1.03 38.92 81.62
C ALA A 535 -0.64 40.37 81.32
N LYS A 536 -1.20 40.95 80.25
CA LYS A 536 -0.96 42.35 79.86
C LYS A 536 -1.52 43.36 80.87
N GLU A 537 -2.67 43.08 81.48
CA GLU A 537 -3.26 43.95 82.51
C GLU A 537 -2.61 43.76 83.89
N SER A 538 -2.10 42.56 84.18
CA SER A 538 -1.49 42.20 85.48
C SER A 538 -0.05 42.69 85.67
N GLY A 539 0.42 43.63 84.84
CA GLY A 539 1.76 44.21 84.95
C GLY A 539 2.77 43.72 83.91
N ARG A 540 2.37 42.87 82.95
CA ARG A 540 3.19 42.39 81.82
C ARG A 540 4.40 41.55 82.23
N ASN A 541 5.22 41.12 81.26
CA ASN A 541 6.38 40.25 81.48
C ASN A 541 6.07 39.03 82.35
N MET A 542 4.94 38.37 82.08
CA MET A 542 4.49 37.23 82.87
C MET A 542 3.67 36.27 82.02
N LEU A 543 3.53 35.06 82.55
CA LEU A 543 2.59 34.08 82.02
C LEU A 543 1.30 34.05 82.84
N ARG A 544 0.20 33.78 82.14
CA ARG A 544 -1.11 33.47 82.72
C ARG A 544 -1.65 32.21 82.07
N ILE A 545 -2.31 31.41 82.89
CA ILE A 545 -2.95 30.17 82.46
C ILE A 545 -4.46 30.41 82.50
N TYR A 546 -5.16 29.91 81.49
CA TYR A 546 -6.61 29.82 81.52
C TYR A 546 -7.03 28.66 82.43
N ASN A 547 -7.62 28.99 83.59
CA ASN A 547 -8.30 28.03 84.45
C ASN A 547 -9.80 28.34 84.31
N GLY A 548 -10.64 27.36 83.94
CA GLY A 548 -12.07 27.54 83.59
C GLY A 548 -13.00 28.10 84.67
N GLU A 549 -12.49 28.68 85.75
CA GLU A 549 -13.25 29.34 86.81
C GLU A 549 -12.67 30.75 87.02
N ASN A 550 -13.49 31.73 87.39
CA ASN A 550 -13.16 33.16 87.58
C ASN A 550 -12.08 33.48 88.68
N ASN A 551 -11.06 32.64 88.87
CA ASN A 551 -9.91 32.85 89.74
C ASN A 551 -8.60 32.59 88.97
N PHE A 552 -7.99 33.67 88.48
CA PHE A 552 -6.67 33.65 87.86
C PHE A 552 -5.59 33.47 88.94
N ALA A 553 -5.11 32.24 89.11
CA ALA A 553 -4.01 31.95 90.02
C ALA A 553 -2.71 32.60 89.51
N SER A 554 -2.09 33.43 90.34
CA SER A 554 -0.71 33.86 90.14
C SER A 554 0.23 32.70 90.46
N VAL A 555 1.01 32.26 89.46
CA VAL A 555 2.10 31.30 89.67
C VAL A 555 3.21 32.06 90.41
N ASN A 556 3.28 31.93 91.74
CA ASN A 556 4.35 32.50 92.55
C ASN A 556 5.30 31.39 93.05
N LYS A 557 6.54 31.48 92.52
CA LYS A 557 7.82 30.85 92.91
C LYS A 557 7.95 29.33 92.88
#